data_AF-A0A2V6MJ79-F1
#
_entry.id   AF-A0A2V6MJ79-F1
#
_cell.length_a   1.000
_cell.length_b   1.000
_cell.length_c   1.000
_cell.angle_alpha   90.00
_cell.angle_beta   90.00
_cell.angle_gamma   90.00
#
_symmetry.space_group_name_H-M   'P 1'
#
loop_
_entity.id
_entity.type
_entity.pdbx_description
1 polymer ?
#
loop_
_entity_poly.entity_id
_entity_poly.type
_entity_poly.pdbx_seq_one_letter_code
_entity_poly.pdbx_strand_id
1 'polypeptide(L)'
;MNSELTEKTDIKEWRSSERPGGLGAAAPRADSFGGWILYDGDCSSCTASARRFDRIFRRRGFLFLPLQTDWVMKRLDLEPGAPLEEMRVLTSNGRDIGGADAVIFLGRQIWWARPFVALARLPGMHNVLDRGYRWIAAHRGCDHIGCSLKERRSLDRRFCKSAAEKPPLLEFWPAWIPLIGFPPLALLARNHVAPWQFMWLMAGAIFLGCKWLTFWSARRQIVHVRVGRALAYLLLWPGLDAEKFLRRLACEVHKTREQAVVSGASEELSGNVPDRAGRMPALPFLSAIGKTLLGVVLLFGVARFLDQALLAGWIGMIGIILILHFGLFHLLAIGWRAAGLDAKPIMKAPLRSKSVSEFWGRRWNDAFNRLALDFVFRPLARRQGIRIATLAAFLVSGLVITAVPAFWLFHPPFVRNVILPFMKAIGAL
;
A
#
# COMPACT_ATOMS: atom_id res chain seq x y z
N MET A 1 80.07 37.50 15.98
CA MET A 1 80.35 37.16 14.57
C MET A 1 79.25 36.20 14.12
N ASN A 2 78.07 36.73 13.81
CA ASN A 2 77.67 37.28 12.50
C ASN A 2 77.51 36.16 11.47
N SER A 3 76.28 35.83 11.08
CA SER A 3 75.73 36.35 9.81
C SER A 3 74.28 35.86 9.63
N GLU A 4 73.36 36.80 9.52
CA GLU A 4 72.16 36.63 8.71
C GLU A 4 72.56 36.40 7.24
N LEU A 5 71.79 35.61 6.50
CA LEU A 5 71.44 35.91 5.11
C LEU A 5 70.23 35.06 4.67
N THR A 6 69.22 35.82 4.24
CA THR A 6 67.94 35.53 3.61
C THR A 6 67.97 34.60 2.39
N GLU A 7 66.90 33.82 2.17
CA GLU A 7 66.24 33.76 0.84
C GLU A 7 64.79 33.22 0.92
N LYS A 8 63.91 33.79 0.09
CA LYS A 8 62.47 33.54 -0.04
C LYS A 8 62.19 32.54 -1.19
N THR A 9 60.92 32.11 -1.28
CA THR A 9 60.20 31.51 -2.44
C THR A 9 60.62 30.07 -2.80
N ASP A 10 59.77 29.12 -3.23
CA ASP A 10 58.38 29.13 -3.68
C ASP A 10 57.81 27.69 -3.70
N ILE A 11 56.50 27.57 -3.48
CA ILE A 11 55.49 26.75 -4.18
C ILE A 11 55.84 25.35 -4.78
N LYS A 12 54.87 24.41 -4.64
CA LYS A 12 54.62 23.17 -5.43
C LYS A 12 55.51 21.96 -5.04
N GLU A 13 55.08 20.71 -4.87
CA GLU A 13 54.04 19.93 -5.55
C GLU A 13 53.99 18.53 -4.89
N TRP A 14 52.95 18.15 -4.15
CA TRP A 14 52.62 16.74 -3.89
C TRP A 14 51.13 16.53 -4.09
N ARG A 15 50.74 16.59 -5.37
CA ARG A 15 49.46 16.13 -5.88
C ARG A 15 49.72 14.82 -6.63
N SER A 16 48.83 13.85 -6.40
CA SER A 16 48.59 12.62 -7.18
C SER A 16 49.36 11.34 -6.80
N SER A 17 48.70 10.50 -6.00
CA SER A 17 48.40 9.11 -6.41
C SER A 17 46.99 8.69 -5.94
N GLU A 18 46.09 8.74 -6.92
CA GLU A 18 44.99 7.81 -7.24
C GLU A 18 43.98 7.33 -6.17
N ARG A 19 42.74 7.82 -6.36
CA ARG A 19 41.47 7.15 -6.01
C ARG A 19 41.08 6.18 -7.13
N PRO A 20 40.23 5.18 -6.81
CA PRO A 20 38.97 5.12 -7.55
C PRO A 20 37.74 4.91 -6.65
N GLY A 21 36.69 5.72 -6.88
CA GLY A 21 35.31 5.23 -6.84
C GLY A 21 34.47 5.37 -5.57
N GLY A 22 34.53 6.50 -4.84
CA GLY A 22 33.54 6.84 -3.80
C GLY A 22 33.04 8.27 -4.00
N LEU A 23 31.71 8.47 -4.00
CA LEU A 23 31.03 9.75 -4.27
C LEU A 23 31.78 10.94 -3.66
N GLY A 24 32.20 11.87 -4.53
CA GLY A 24 32.88 13.10 -4.13
C GLY A 24 32.01 13.96 -3.21
N ALA A 25 32.26 13.84 -1.91
CA ALA A 25 31.94 14.87 -0.94
C ALA A 25 32.93 16.01 -1.14
N ALA A 26 32.49 17.09 -1.79
CA ALA A 26 33.22 18.35 -1.71
C ALA A 26 33.21 18.80 -0.24
N ALA A 27 34.39 18.83 0.39
CA ALA A 27 34.55 19.40 1.72
C ALA A 27 34.13 20.88 1.69
N PRO A 28 33.20 21.33 2.56
CA PRO A 28 32.78 22.72 2.59
C PRO A 28 33.90 23.64 3.11
N ARG A 29 33.95 24.88 2.59
CA ARG A 29 34.89 25.96 2.99
C ARG A 29 34.83 26.19 4.51
N ALA A 30 35.99 26.36 5.13
CA ALA A 30 36.23 26.28 6.57
C ALA A 30 35.50 27.33 7.45
N ASP A 31 34.94 28.41 6.90
CA ASP A 31 34.41 29.52 7.71
C ASP A 31 32.89 29.49 7.95
N SER A 32 32.22 28.38 7.64
CA SER A 32 30.76 28.26 7.85
C SER A 32 30.31 26.89 8.33
N PHE A 33 31.13 26.20 9.13
CA PHE A 33 30.68 24.95 9.75
C PHE A 33 29.80 25.24 10.98
N GLY A 34 28.51 24.93 10.86
CA GLY A 34 27.49 25.12 11.90
C GLY A 34 27.32 23.92 12.83
N GLY A 35 27.67 22.71 12.39
CA GLY A 35 27.62 21.51 13.22
C GLY A 35 27.21 20.22 12.51
N TRP A 36 27.16 19.14 13.26
CA TRP A 36 26.67 17.83 12.84
C TRP A 36 25.25 17.61 13.32
N ILE A 37 24.38 17.18 12.42
CA ILE A 37 23.04 16.69 12.72
C ILE A 37 23.13 15.16 12.78
N LEU A 38 23.05 14.63 14.00
CA LEU A 38 23.19 13.22 14.29
C LEU A 38 21.82 12.55 14.29
N TYR A 39 21.66 11.56 13.43
CA TYR A 39 20.42 10.82 13.27
C TYR A 39 20.68 9.32 13.34
N ASP A 40 19.64 8.56 13.67
CA ASP A 40 19.69 7.12 13.65
C ASP A 40 19.76 6.60 12.20
N GLY A 41 20.91 6.03 11.82
CA GLY A 41 21.17 5.44 10.50
C GLY A 41 20.46 4.10 10.25
N ASP A 42 20.06 3.39 11.31
CA ASP A 42 19.35 2.12 11.22
C ASP A 42 17.84 2.35 10.97
N CYS A 43 17.32 3.48 11.46
CA CYS A 43 15.93 3.87 11.26
C CYS A 43 15.64 4.44 9.86
N SER A 44 14.70 3.81 9.15
CA SER A 44 14.32 4.18 7.77
C SER A 44 13.68 5.56 7.66
N SER A 45 12.87 5.97 8.65
CA SER A 45 12.23 7.29 8.67
C SER A 45 13.21 8.42 9.00
N CYS A 46 14.17 8.16 9.90
CA CYS A 46 15.27 9.08 10.22
C CYS A 46 16.18 9.27 9.01
N THR A 47 16.59 8.19 8.33
CA THR A 47 17.39 8.24 7.11
C THR A 47 16.66 8.98 5.97
N ALA A 48 15.38 8.71 5.77
CA ALA A 48 14.58 9.41 4.75
C ALA A 48 14.47 10.91 5.04
N SER A 49 14.28 11.29 6.31
CA SER A 49 14.23 12.68 6.75
C SER A 49 15.57 13.38 6.55
N ALA A 50 16.68 12.74 6.95
CA ALA A 50 18.03 13.26 6.74
C ALA A 50 18.28 13.56 5.25
N ARG A 51 17.95 12.63 4.34
CA ARG A 51 18.09 12.85 2.89
C ARG A 51 17.23 14.00 2.36
N ARG A 52 16.00 14.14 2.86
CA ARG A 52 15.08 15.21 2.44
C ARG A 52 15.59 16.59 2.84
N PHE A 53 16.18 16.70 4.03
CA PHE A 53 16.62 17.97 4.60
C PHE A 53 18.12 18.26 4.39
N ASP A 54 18.90 17.31 3.88
CA ASP A 54 20.34 17.43 3.62
C ASP A 54 20.66 18.69 2.81
N ARG A 55 20.02 18.89 1.64
CA ARG A 55 20.27 20.06 0.78
C ARG A 55 20.00 21.39 1.48
N ILE A 56 19.04 21.43 2.40
CA ILE A 56 18.62 22.65 3.11
C ILE A 56 19.65 23.03 4.19
N PHE A 57 20.09 22.04 4.97
CA PHE A 57 20.99 22.24 6.10
C PHE A 57 22.46 22.29 5.70
N ARG A 58 22.86 21.56 4.64
CA ARG A 58 24.21 21.63 4.07
C ARG A 58 24.56 23.04 3.58
N ARG A 59 23.59 23.74 2.98
CA ARG A 59 23.73 25.16 2.57
C ARG A 59 23.84 26.13 3.76
N ARG A 60 23.53 25.67 4.97
CA ARG A 60 23.51 26.44 6.22
C ARG A 60 24.63 26.00 7.18
N GLY A 61 25.60 25.22 6.69
CA GLY A 61 26.73 24.78 7.49
C GLY A 61 26.51 23.52 8.33
N PHE A 62 25.36 22.87 8.23
CA PHE A 62 25.06 21.66 9.01
C PHE A 62 25.16 20.40 8.14
N LEU A 63 25.88 19.40 8.64
CA LEU A 63 26.09 18.12 7.94
C LEU A 63 25.35 17.00 8.67
N PHE A 64 24.63 16.16 7.93
CA PHE A 64 24.01 14.97 8.49
C PHE A 64 25.03 13.84 8.62
N LEU A 65 25.07 13.21 9.80
CA LEU A 65 25.93 12.06 10.05
C LEU A 65 25.16 10.99 10.84
N PRO A 66 25.29 9.70 10.49
CA PRO A 66 24.76 8.63 11.31
C PRO A 66 25.39 8.66 12.70
N LEU A 67 24.57 8.50 13.72
CA LEU A 67 25.00 8.47 15.11
C LEU A 67 25.91 7.26 15.39
N GLN A 68 25.75 6.17 14.63
CA GLN A 68 26.57 4.95 14.62
C GLN A 68 28.01 5.14 14.12
N THR A 69 28.45 6.37 13.83
CA THR A 69 29.82 6.62 13.39
C THR A 69 30.79 6.51 14.58
N ASP A 70 31.87 5.74 14.44
CA ASP A 70 32.79 5.39 15.54
C ASP A 70 33.29 6.57 16.39
N TRP A 71 33.65 7.68 15.73
CA TRP A 71 34.13 8.87 16.44
C TRP A 71 33.01 9.60 17.21
N VAL A 72 31.76 9.51 16.73
CA VAL A 72 30.59 10.13 17.36
C VAL A 72 30.20 9.36 18.61
N MET A 73 30.18 8.02 18.54
CA MET A 73 29.88 7.16 19.69
C MET A 73 30.91 7.34 20.81
N LYS A 74 32.20 7.42 20.47
CA LYS A 74 33.29 7.69 21.42
C LYS A 74 33.21 9.08 22.06
N ARG A 75 32.69 10.09 21.35
CA ARG A 75 32.57 11.45 21.85
C ARG A 75 31.32 11.69 22.72
N LEU A 76 30.29 10.88 22.53
CA LEU A 76 29.03 10.94 23.28
C LEU A 76 28.95 9.93 24.44
N ASP A 77 30.01 9.14 24.65
CA ASP A 77 30.10 8.09 25.68
C ASP A 77 28.93 7.08 25.60
N LEU A 78 28.59 6.65 24.37
CA LEU A 78 27.49 5.73 24.12
C LEU A 78 28.00 4.31 23.87
N GLU A 79 27.46 3.33 24.60
CA GLU A 79 27.76 1.92 24.39
C GLU A 79 27.26 1.43 23.00
N PRO A 80 28.03 0.58 22.28
CA PRO A 80 27.60 0.02 21.01
C PRO A 80 26.31 -0.81 21.18
N GLY A 81 25.20 -0.33 20.63
CA GLY A 81 23.90 -1.04 20.67
C GLY A 81 22.94 -0.59 21.76
N ALA A 82 23.22 0.48 22.50
CA ALA A 82 22.21 1.11 23.35
C ALA A 82 21.07 1.70 22.49
N PRO A 83 19.79 1.41 22.76
CA PRO A 83 18.67 1.99 22.04
C PRO A 83 18.62 3.49 22.33
N LEU A 84 19.01 4.29 21.35
CA LEU A 84 19.08 5.73 21.51
C LEU A 84 17.70 6.32 21.25
N GLU A 85 17.13 6.99 22.25
CA GLU A 85 15.74 7.48 22.24
C GLU A 85 15.56 8.76 21.41
N GLU A 86 16.63 9.47 21.00
CA GLU A 86 16.48 10.79 20.39
C GLU A 86 17.59 11.20 19.40
N MET A 87 17.24 12.14 18.53
CA MET A 87 18.12 12.81 17.56
C MET A 87 18.95 13.89 18.26
N ARG A 88 20.20 14.10 17.82
CA ARG A 88 21.09 15.11 18.42
C ARG A 88 21.68 16.06 17.40
N VAL A 89 22.04 17.26 17.84
CA VAL A 89 22.76 18.26 17.03
C VAL A 89 23.99 18.70 17.80
N LEU A 90 25.16 18.39 17.25
CA LEU A 90 26.45 18.86 17.76
C LEU A 90 26.84 20.13 17.01
N THR A 91 26.72 21.26 17.67
CA THR A 91 27.14 22.54 17.07
C THR A 91 28.67 22.66 17.04
N SER A 92 29.21 23.47 16.12
CA SER A 92 30.66 23.76 16.06
C SER A 92 31.21 24.39 17.36
N ASN A 93 30.34 25.02 18.15
CA ASN A 93 30.66 25.59 19.46
C ASN A 93 30.63 24.55 20.61
N GLY A 94 30.52 23.25 20.30
CA GLY A 94 30.56 22.17 21.29
C GLY A 94 29.27 21.91 22.07
N ARG A 95 28.15 22.59 21.75
CA ARG A 95 26.86 22.28 22.38
C ARG A 95 26.25 21.01 21.78
N ASP A 96 25.77 20.14 22.66
CA ASP A 96 24.90 19.00 22.34
C ASP A 96 23.44 19.36 22.64
N ILE A 97 22.57 19.17 21.66
CA ILE A 97 21.13 19.49 21.74
C ILE A 97 20.36 18.25 21.30
N GLY A 98 19.55 17.69 22.19
CA GLY A 98 18.74 16.49 21.96
C GLY A 98 17.27 16.76 21.60
N GLY A 99 16.61 15.73 21.09
CA GLY A 99 15.15 15.61 21.10
C GLY A 99 14.38 16.70 20.36
N ALA A 100 13.28 17.16 20.97
CA ALA A 100 12.46 18.24 20.43
C ALA A 100 13.23 19.58 20.36
N ASP A 101 14.17 19.81 21.27
CA ASP A 101 14.99 21.03 21.29
C ASP A 101 15.93 21.10 20.08
N ALA A 102 16.43 19.96 19.60
CA ALA A 102 17.21 19.87 18.37
C ALA A 102 16.39 20.32 17.16
N VAL A 103 15.11 19.90 17.08
CA VAL A 103 14.20 20.28 16.00
C VAL A 103 13.86 21.76 16.05
N ILE A 104 13.61 22.31 17.25
CA ILE A 104 13.34 23.73 17.46
C ILE A 104 14.57 24.58 17.09
N PHE A 105 15.77 24.12 17.47
CA PHE A 105 17.04 24.77 17.12
C PHE A 105 17.24 24.83 15.60
N LEU A 106 17.07 23.70 14.92
CA LEU A 106 17.19 23.61 13.46
C LEU A 106 16.11 24.44 12.74
N GLY A 107 14.89 24.48 13.30
CA GLY A 107 13.79 25.30 12.77
C GLY A 107 14.12 26.81 12.75
N ARG A 108 14.92 27.32 13.70
CA ARG A 108 15.33 28.74 13.70
C ARG A 108 16.17 29.12 12.49
N GLN A 109 16.87 28.15 11.89
CA GLN A 109 17.74 28.36 10.74
C GLN A 109 16.95 28.45 9.42
N ILE A 110 15.66 28.18 9.45
CA ILE A 110 14.78 28.16 8.28
C ILE A 110 13.76 29.29 8.39
N TRP A 111 13.84 30.26 7.47
CA TRP A 111 13.02 31.48 7.54
C TRP A 111 11.51 31.20 7.60
N TRP A 112 11.01 30.23 6.82
CA TRP A 112 9.59 29.86 6.82
C TRP A 112 9.16 29.09 8.08
N ALA A 113 10.12 28.50 8.82
CA ALA A 113 9.84 27.77 10.05
C ALA A 113 9.81 28.69 11.29
N ARG A 114 10.23 29.96 11.16
CA ARG A 114 10.21 30.96 12.25
C ARG A 114 8.85 31.15 12.94
N PRO A 115 7.69 31.25 12.24
CA PRO A 115 6.40 31.35 12.92
C PRO A 115 6.06 30.11 13.76
N PHE A 116 6.44 28.91 13.31
CA PHE A 116 6.25 27.66 14.05
C PHE A 116 7.16 27.58 15.28
N VAL A 117 8.39 28.07 15.17
CA VAL A 117 9.30 28.17 16.31
C VAL A 117 8.82 29.20 17.33
N ALA A 118 8.23 30.33 16.89
CA ALA A 118 7.64 31.31 17.79
C ALA A 118 6.47 30.70 18.58
N LEU A 119 5.61 29.94 17.89
CA LEU A 119 4.51 29.20 18.52
C LEU A 119 5.02 28.17 19.54
N ALA A 120 6.12 27.47 19.21
CA ALA A 120 6.76 26.49 20.10
C ALA A 120 7.33 27.09 21.40
N ARG A 121 7.54 28.41 21.47
CA ARG A 121 8.04 29.12 22.67
C ARG A 121 6.92 29.59 23.61
N LEU A 122 5.65 29.40 23.25
CA LEU A 122 4.55 29.71 24.15
C LEU A 122 4.60 28.81 25.39
N PRO A 123 4.32 29.33 26.60
CA PRO A 123 4.32 28.54 27.82
C PRO A 123 3.35 27.36 27.69
N GLY A 124 3.83 26.15 27.98
CA GLY A 124 3.07 24.90 27.83
C GLY A 124 3.20 24.20 26.47
N MET A 125 3.49 24.92 25.38
CA MET A 125 3.63 24.32 24.05
C MET A 125 4.89 23.46 23.93
N HIS A 126 5.98 23.85 24.58
CA HIS A 126 7.22 23.08 24.63
C HIS A 126 7.01 21.68 25.21
N ASN A 127 6.25 21.56 26.32
CA ASN A 127 5.89 20.27 26.93
C ASN A 127 5.06 19.38 26.00
N VAL A 128 4.20 19.98 25.18
CA VAL A 128 3.39 19.23 24.19
C VAL A 128 4.28 18.71 23.06
N LEU A 129 5.21 19.54 22.57
CA LEU A 129 6.14 19.17 21.50
C LEU A 129 7.13 18.10 21.97
N ASP A 130 7.65 18.21 23.18
CA ASP A 130 8.54 17.22 23.77
C ASP A 130 7.83 15.87 23.97
N ARG A 131 6.63 15.86 24.55
CA ARG A 131 5.80 14.63 24.64
C ARG A 131 5.49 14.03 23.28
N GLY A 132 5.13 14.87 22.31
CA GLY A 132 4.85 14.44 20.94
C GLY A 132 6.09 13.83 20.27
N TYR A 133 7.25 14.45 20.46
CA TYR A 133 8.53 13.96 19.95
C TYR A 133 8.88 12.61 20.58
N ARG A 134 8.83 12.49 21.91
CA ARG A 134 9.12 11.23 22.63
C ARG A 134 8.16 10.12 22.23
N TRP A 135 6.88 10.43 22.03
CA TRP A 135 5.91 9.45 21.53
C TRP A 135 6.29 8.95 20.13
N ILE A 136 6.63 9.84 19.20
CA ILE A 136 7.10 9.45 17.86
C ILE A 136 8.39 8.62 17.96
N ALA A 137 9.29 9.02 18.85
CA ALA A 137 10.56 8.34 19.05
C ALA A 137 10.40 6.93 19.64
N ALA A 138 9.49 6.74 20.59
CA ALA A 138 9.19 5.42 21.16
C ALA A 138 8.46 4.48 20.18
N HIS A 139 7.73 5.04 19.20
CA HIS A 139 6.97 4.27 18.21
C HIS A 139 7.69 4.12 16.86
N ARG A 140 8.94 4.60 16.73
CA ARG A 140 9.78 4.36 15.56
C ARG A 140 10.33 2.93 15.66
N GLY A 141 9.55 1.93 15.26
CA GLY A 141 9.86 0.50 15.45
C GLY A 141 11.25 0.08 14.94
N CYS A 142 12.25 0.16 15.82
CA CYS A 142 13.64 -0.15 15.58
C CYS A 142 14.03 -1.32 16.50
N ASP A 143 13.81 -2.54 16.01
CA ASP A 143 14.48 -3.72 16.57
C ASP A 143 15.76 -3.96 15.76
N HIS A 144 16.90 -4.13 16.43
CA HIS A 144 18.22 -4.40 15.84
C HIS A 144 18.26 -5.61 14.87
N ILE A 145 17.21 -6.45 14.88
CA ILE A 145 16.95 -7.54 13.92
C ILE A 145 16.76 -7.00 12.48
N GLY A 146 16.41 -5.73 12.31
CA GLY A 146 16.17 -5.09 11.02
C GLY A 146 17.41 -4.94 10.13
N CYS A 147 18.64 -4.90 10.68
CA CYS A 147 19.85 -4.63 9.91
C CYS A 147 20.32 -5.86 9.11
N SER A 148 20.27 -7.06 9.71
CA SER A 148 20.55 -8.33 9.02
C SER A 148 19.51 -8.62 7.91
N LEU A 149 18.25 -8.23 8.14
CA LEU A 149 17.18 -8.34 7.15
C LEU A 149 17.34 -7.35 5.98
N LYS A 150 17.99 -6.20 6.18
CA LYS A 150 18.20 -5.16 5.16
C LYS A 150 19.28 -5.57 4.16
N GLU A 151 20.33 -6.22 4.63
CA GLU A 151 21.42 -6.71 3.79
C GLU A 151 20.97 -7.92 2.95
N ARG A 152 20.23 -8.88 3.53
CA ARG A 152 19.55 -9.97 2.78
C ARG A 152 18.48 -9.45 1.82
N ARG A 153 17.66 -8.46 2.22
CA ARG A 153 16.68 -7.81 1.32
C ARG A 153 17.34 -7.12 0.13
N SER A 154 18.59 -6.67 0.24
CA SER A 154 19.31 -5.98 -0.85
C SER A 154 19.76 -6.97 -1.94
N LEU A 155 20.15 -8.19 -1.56
CA LEU A 155 20.42 -9.29 -2.49
C LEU A 155 19.12 -9.81 -3.13
N ASP A 156 18.06 -9.99 -2.34
CA ASP A 156 16.72 -10.35 -2.85
C ASP A 156 16.15 -9.30 -3.83
N ARG A 157 16.42 -8.00 -3.57
CA ARG A 157 16.00 -6.91 -4.46
C ARG A 157 16.70 -6.92 -5.81
N ARG A 158 17.90 -7.49 -5.91
CA ARG A 158 18.58 -7.66 -7.20
C ARG A 158 17.90 -8.74 -8.05
N PHE A 159 17.32 -9.78 -7.43
CA PHE A 159 16.57 -10.82 -8.12
C PHE A 159 15.10 -10.47 -8.40
N CYS A 160 14.51 -9.51 -7.68
CA CYS A 160 13.15 -9.00 -7.92
C CYS A 160 13.12 -7.50 -8.25
N LYS A 161 13.79 -7.08 -9.34
CA LYS A 161 13.45 -5.80 -9.99
C LYS A 161 12.09 -5.93 -10.69
N SER A 162 11.00 -5.66 -9.96
CA SER A 162 9.71 -5.30 -10.56
C SER A 162 8.91 -4.29 -9.71
N ALA A 163 9.57 -3.38 -8.99
CA ALA A 163 8.88 -2.17 -8.54
C ALA A 163 8.99 -1.12 -9.64
N ALA A 164 8.36 -1.40 -10.79
CA ALA A 164 8.12 -0.39 -11.81
C ALA A 164 7.25 0.70 -11.17
N GLU A 165 7.84 1.88 -11.06
CA GLU A 165 7.15 3.12 -10.77
C GLU A 165 5.90 3.18 -11.65
N LYS A 166 4.69 3.23 -11.05
CA LYS A 166 3.44 3.26 -11.84
C LYS A 166 3.54 4.48 -12.79
N PRO A 167 3.53 4.28 -14.12
CA PRO A 167 3.80 5.37 -15.07
C PRO A 167 2.69 6.43 -15.04
N PRO A 168 2.96 7.63 -15.55
CA PRO A 168 1.94 8.68 -15.69
C PRO A 168 0.73 8.18 -16.48
N LEU A 169 -0.47 8.67 -16.13
CA LEU A 169 -1.77 8.26 -16.70
C LEU A 169 -1.81 8.26 -18.24
N LEU A 170 -0.98 9.07 -18.90
CA LEU A 170 -0.94 9.24 -20.36
C LEU A 170 -0.43 7.99 -21.10
N GLU A 171 0.58 7.29 -20.58
CA GLU A 171 1.10 6.03 -21.18
C GLU A 171 0.22 4.81 -20.88
N PHE A 172 -0.83 5.01 -20.08
CA PHE A 172 -1.72 3.98 -19.56
C PHE A 172 -3.07 3.97 -20.30
N TRP A 173 -3.25 4.80 -21.34
CA TRP A 173 -4.51 4.93 -22.08
C TRP A 173 -5.07 3.63 -22.69
N PRO A 174 -4.28 2.65 -23.20
CA PRO A 174 -4.84 1.41 -23.76
C PRO A 174 -5.53 0.52 -22.72
N ALA A 175 -5.19 0.71 -21.45
CA ALA A 175 -5.81 0.01 -20.34
C ALA A 175 -7.26 0.48 -20.10
N TRP A 176 -7.59 1.71 -20.51
CA TRP A 176 -8.91 2.32 -20.33
C TRP A 176 -9.84 2.08 -21.51
N ILE A 177 -9.33 1.68 -22.69
CA ILE A 177 -10.13 1.53 -23.92
C ILE A 177 -11.39 0.69 -23.68
N PRO A 178 -11.35 -0.52 -23.09
CA PRO A 178 -12.58 -1.31 -22.94
C PRO A 178 -13.53 -0.74 -21.88
N LEU A 179 -13.00 -0.12 -20.82
CA LEU A 179 -13.82 0.51 -19.79
C LEU A 179 -14.55 1.76 -20.30
N ILE A 180 -13.95 2.47 -21.26
CA ILE A 180 -14.56 3.65 -21.92
C ILE A 180 -15.44 3.23 -23.10
N GLY A 181 -15.05 2.20 -23.87
CA GLY A 181 -15.71 1.82 -25.12
C GLY A 181 -16.88 0.86 -24.97
N PHE A 182 -16.80 -0.12 -24.06
CA PHE A 182 -17.86 -1.14 -23.92
C PHE A 182 -19.17 -0.59 -23.34
N PRO A 183 -19.19 0.31 -22.33
CA PRO A 183 -20.46 0.83 -21.82
C PRO A 183 -21.25 1.65 -22.86
N PRO A 184 -20.66 2.57 -23.65
CA PRO A 184 -21.35 3.21 -24.77
C PRO A 184 -21.86 2.21 -25.81
N LEU A 185 -21.07 1.19 -26.15
CA LEU A 185 -21.52 0.14 -27.06
C LEU A 185 -22.73 -0.62 -26.50
N ALA A 186 -22.75 -0.91 -25.20
CA ALA A 186 -23.90 -1.50 -24.53
C ALA A 186 -25.12 -0.57 -24.55
N LEU A 187 -24.93 0.76 -24.44
CA LEU A 187 -26.02 1.75 -24.54
C LEU A 187 -26.70 1.71 -25.91
N LEU A 188 -25.96 1.49 -27.00
CA LEU A 188 -26.55 1.35 -28.34
C LEU A 188 -27.48 0.14 -28.44
N ALA A 189 -27.18 -0.94 -27.70
CA ALA A 189 -28.02 -2.12 -27.66
C ALA A 189 -29.28 -1.97 -26.77
N ARG A 190 -29.45 -0.87 -26.03
CA ARG A 190 -30.52 -0.67 -25.04
C ARG A 190 -31.93 -0.92 -25.60
N ASN A 191 -32.19 -0.49 -26.83
CA ASN A 191 -33.51 -0.61 -27.45
C ASN A 191 -33.72 -1.94 -28.19
N HIS A 192 -32.68 -2.79 -28.26
CA HIS A 192 -32.72 -4.06 -29.00
C HIS A 192 -32.84 -5.28 -28.09
N VAL A 193 -32.71 -5.10 -26.77
CA VAL A 193 -32.70 -6.19 -25.80
C VAL A 193 -33.67 -5.91 -24.66
N ALA A 194 -34.12 -6.96 -23.96
CA ALA A 194 -34.96 -6.80 -22.80
C ALA A 194 -34.22 -6.03 -21.68
N PRO A 195 -34.93 -5.30 -20.80
CA PRO A 195 -34.29 -4.49 -19.75
C PRO A 195 -33.31 -5.27 -18.85
N TRP A 196 -33.62 -6.54 -18.57
CA TRP A 196 -32.73 -7.41 -17.78
C TRP A 196 -31.50 -7.87 -18.55
N GLN A 197 -31.61 -8.10 -19.86
CA GLN A 197 -30.46 -8.40 -20.72
C GLN A 197 -29.56 -7.18 -20.80
N PHE A 198 -30.14 -5.99 -20.97
CA PHE A 198 -29.41 -4.73 -20.96
C PHE A 198 -28.66 -4.51 -19.63
N MET A 199 -29.29 -4.80 -18.48
CA MET A 199 -28.63 -4.74 -17.17
C MET A 199 -27.37 -5.63 -17.14
N TRP A 200 -27.48 -6.90 -17.53
CA TRP A 200 -26.34 -7.82 -17.55
C TRP A 200 -25.28 -7.43 -18.58
N LEU A 201 -25.70 -6.92 -19.74
CA LEU A 201 -24.80 -6.41 -20.78
C LEU A 201 -23.96 -5.23 -20.24
N MET A 202 -24.61 -4.27 -19.58
CA MET A 202 -23.96 -3.11 -18.98
C MET A 202 -23.02 -3.53 -17.84
N ALA A 203 -23.48 -4.40 -16.94
CA ALA A 203 -22.68 -4.92 -15.85
C ALA A 203 -21.44 -5.68 -16.38
N GLY A 204 -21.64 -6.51 -17.41
CA GLY A 204 -20.58 -7.25 -18.09
C GLY A 204 -19.57 -6.32 -18.78
N ALA A 205 -20.04 -5.28 -19.48
CA ALA A 205 -19.20 -4.28 -20.13
C ALA A 205 -18.27 -3.57 -19.12
N ILE A 206 -18.83 -3.08 -18.02
CA ILE A 206 -18.06 -2.42 -16.94
C ILE A 206 -17.09 -3.42 -16.31
N PHE A 207 -17.56 -4.62 -15.97
CA PHE A 207 -16.74 -5.65 -15.34
C PHE A 207 -15.55 -6.07 -16.22
N LEU A 208 -15.78 -6.32 -17.51
CA LEU A 208 -14.73 -6.64 -18.48
C LEU A 208 -13.76 -5.47 -18.67
N GLY A 209 -14.25 -4.24 -18.66
CA GLY A 209 -13.41 -3.03 -18.64
C GLY A 209 -12.47 -2.98 -17.44
N CYS A 210 -13.00 -3.22 -16.24
CA CYS A 210 -12.22 -3.30 -15.00
C CYS A 210 -11.22 -4.47 -15.01
N LYS A 211 -11.61 -5.62 -15.55
CA LYS A 211 -10.74 -6.79 -15.74
C LYS A 211 -9.58 -6.50 -16.67
N TRP A 212 -9.86 -5.82 -17.78
CA TRP A 212 -8.83 -5.41 -18.73
C TRP A 212 -7.85 -4.42 -18.11
N LEU A 213 -8.36 -3.40 -17.41
CA LEU A 213 -7.55 -2.38 -16.73
C LEU A 213 -6.54 -3.01 -15.76
N THR A 214 -7.00 -3.97 -14.96
CA THR A 214 -6.17 -4.67 -13.97
C THR A 214 -5.20 -5.65 -14.62
N PHE A 215 -5.66 -6.39 -15.64
CA PHE A 215 -4.81 -7.28 -16.43
C PHE A 215 -3.66 -6.53 -17.11
N TRP A 216 -3.94 -5.41 -17.76
CA TRP A 216 -2.94 -4.59 -18.45
C TRP A 216 -1.89 -4.05 -17.47
N SER A 217 -2.34 -3.57 -16.29
CA SER A 217 -1.43 -3.15 -15.22
C SER A 217 -0.52 -4.28 -14.74
N ALA A 218 -1.03 -5.51 -14.62
CA ALA A 218 -0.25 -6.66 -14.17
C ALA A 218 0.69 -7.21 -15.27
N ARG A 219 0.24 -7.23 -16.53
CA ARG A 219 1.04 -7.70 -17.68
C ARG A 219 2.33 -6.90 -17.83
N ARG A 220 2.30 -5.59 -17.60
CA ARG A 220 3.51 -4.74 -17.65
C ARG A 220 4.55 -5.08 -16.58
N GLN A 221 4.15 -5.75 -15.49
CA GLN A 221 5.02 -6.10 -14.37
C GLN A 221 5.49 -7.56 -14.40
N ILE A 222 4.92 -8.39 -15.27
CA ILE A 222 5.18 -9.83 -15.31
C ILE A 222 5.78 -10.18 -16.67
N VAL A 223 7.02 -10.67 -16.66
CA VAL A 223 7.82 -10.99 -17.87
C VAL A 223 7.16 -12.07 -18.73
N HIS A 224 6.55 -13.09 -18.12
CA HIS A 224 5.84 -14.15 -18.85
C HIS A 224 4.50 -14.49 -18.21
N VAL A 225 3.42 -14.22 -18.93
CA VAL A 225 2.06 -14.61 -18.56
C VAL A 225 1.64 -15.78 -19.44
N ARG A 226 1.34 -16.95 -18.84
CA ARG A 226 0.76 -18.09 -19.58
C ARG A 226 -0.66 -17.73 -20.02
N VAL A 227 -0.98 -17.96 -21.29
CA VAL A 227 -2.30 -17.67 -21.88
C VAL A 227 -3.42 -18.33 -21.06
N GLY A 228 -3.26 -19.60 -20.66
CA GLY A 228 -4.24 -20.29 -19.82
C GLY A 228 -4.51 -19.62 -18.47
N ARG A 229 -3.51 -19.01 -17.83
CA ARG A 229 -3.70 -18.25 -16.57
C ARG A 229 -4.37 -16.90 -16.82
N ALA A 230 -4.06 -16.25 -17.94
CA ALA A 230 -4.74 -15.01 -18.33
C ALA A 230 -6.23 -15.27 -18.60
N LEU A 231 -6.55 -16.33 -19.34
CA LEU A 231 -7.93 -16.75 -19.61
C LEU A 231 -8.66 -17.13 -18.32
N ALA A 232 -8.01 -17.88 -17.43
CA ALA A 232 -8.58 -18.20 -16.12
C ALA A 232 -8.88 -16.94 -15.28
N TYR A 233 -8.00 -15.93 -15.32
CA TYR A 233 -8.25 -14.65 -14.65
C TYR A 233 -9.43 -13.89 -15.24
N LEU A 234 -9.53 -13.84 -16.58
CA LEU A 234 -10.55 -13.06 -17.27
C LEU A 234 -11.93 -13.71 -17.19
N LEU A 235 -12.01 -15.05 -17.25
CA LEU A 235 -13.27 -15.79 -17.42
C LEU A 235 -13.71 -16.57 -16.18
N LEU A 236 -12.78 -17.09 -15.37
CA LEU A 236 -13.09 -18.08 -14.33
C LEU A 236 -12.93 -17.54 -12.89
N TRP A 237 -12.39 -16.32 -12.72
CA TRP A 237 -12.25 -15.69 -11.42
C TRP A 237 -12.99 -14.35 -11.39
N PRO A 238 -13.94 -14.11 -10.47
CA PRO A 238 -14.63 -12.83 -10.39
C PRO A 238 -13.79 -11.69 -9.76
N GLY A 239 -12.70 -11.99 -9.04
CA GLY A 239 -11.91 -10.97 -8.35
C GLY A 239 -11.01 -10.13 -9.27
N LEU A 240 -10.74 -8.87 -8.88
CA LEU A 240 -10.02 -7.88 -9.70
C LEU A 240 -8.52 -7.73 -9.34
N ASP A 241 -7.92 -8.74 -8.70
CA ASP A 241 -6.48 -8.74 -8.37
C ASP A 241 -5.66 -9.57 -9.37
N ALA A 242 -5.41 -8.99 -10.55
CA ALA A 242 -4.61 -9.63 -11.60
C ALA A 242 -3.17 -9.92 -11.15
N GLU A 243 -2.54 -9.05 -10.37
CA GLU A 243 -1.15 -9.23 -9.95
C GLU A 243 -0.98 -10.50 -9.11
N LYS A 244 -1.82 -10.69 -8.09
CA LYS A 244 -1.76 -11.89 -7.25
C LYS A 244 -2.16 -13.15 -7.98
N PHE A 245 -3.15 -13.06 -8.86
CA PHE A 245 -3.64 -14.22 -9.61
C PHE A 245 -2.62 -14.69 -10.66
N LEU A 246 -1.89 -13.75 -11.29
CA LEU A 246 -0.94 -14.07 -12.36
C LEU A 246 0.48 -14.35 -11.83
N ARG A 247 0.91 -13.77 -10.71
CA ARG A 247 2.22 -14.11 -10.09
C ARG A 247 2.28 -15.61 -9.76
N ARG A 248 3.38 -16.26 -10.14
CA ARG A 248 3.71 -17.60 -9.65
C ARG A 248 4.16 -17.49 -8.19
N LEU A 249 3.70 -18.41 -7.34
CA LEU A 249 4.32 -18.72 -6.04
C LEU A 249 5.79 -19.15 -6.14
N ALA A 250 6.43 -19.19 -7.31
CA ALA A 250 7.86 -19.55 -7.42
C ALA A 250 8.77 -18.65 -6.57
N CYS A 251 8.36 -17.39 -6.37
CA CYS A 251 9.04 -16.47 -5.46
C CYS A 251 8.71 -16.76 -3.98
N GLU A 252 7.52 -17.30 -3.68
CA GLU A 252 7.19 -17.82 -2.35
C GLU A 252 7.91 -19.15 -2.06
N VAL A 253 8.00 -20.10 -2.99
CA VAL A 253 8.67 -21.40 -2.76
C VAL A 253 10.17 -21.21 -2.48
N HIS A 254 10.84 -20.28 -3.16
CA HIS A 254 12.24 -19.97 -2.85
C HIS A 254 12.36 -19.31 -1.47
N LYS A 255 11.44 -18.38 -1.15
CA LYS A 255 11.36 -17.73 0.16
C LYS A 255 11.03 -18.70 1.29
N THR A 256 10.15 -19.69 1.07
CA THR A 256 9.81 -20.74 2.05
C THR A 256 10.94 -21.73 2.20
N ARG A 257 11.71 -22.03 1.13
CA ARG A 257 12.88 -22.93 1.21
C ARG A 257 14.05 -22.26 1.93
N GLU A 258 14.34 -20.99 1.66
CA GLU A 258 15.36 -20.23 2.40
C GLU A 258 14.90 -19.89 3.82
N GLN A 259 13.63 -19.55 4.05
CA GLN A 259 13.09 -19.34 5.40
C GLN A 259 13.00 -20.64 6.21
N ALA A 260 12.75 -21.80 5.58
CA ALA A 260 12.78 -23.09 6.27
C ALA A 260 14.22 -23.52 6.61
N VAL A 261 15.21 -23.19 5.77
CA VAL A 261 16.64 -23.42 6.09
C VAL A 261 17.10 -22.49 7.23
N VAL A 262 16.63 -21.24 7.25
CA VAL A 262 16.94 -20.27 8.32
C VAL A 262 16.16 -20.56 9.60
N SER A 263 14.90 -21.04 9.53
CA SER A 263 14.15 -21.45 10.72
C SER A 263 14.73 -22.73 11.31
N GLY A 264 15.12 -23.72 10.51
CA GLY A 264 15.76 -24.94 11.01
C GLY A 264 17.04 -24.65 11.82
N ALA A 265 17.89 -23.73 11.35
CA ALA A 265 19.08 -23.30 12.08
C ALA A 265 18.78 -22.45 13.34
N SER A 266 17.63 -21.75 13.36
CA SER A 266 17.15 -20.97 14.51
C SER A 266 16.35 -21.82 15.52
N GLU A 267 15.75 -22.94 15.09
CA GLU A 267 14.99 -23.89 15.88
C GLU A 267 15.91 -24.86 16.62
N GLU A 268 17.01 -25.31 16.00
CA GLU A 268 18.08 -26.08 16.67
C GLU A 268 18.72 -25.30 17.83
N LEU A 269 18.72 -23.96 17.77
CA LEU A 269 19.32 -23.10 18.79
C LEU A 269 18.33 -22.63 19.88
N SER A 270 17.01 -22.76 19.67
CA SER A 270 15.97 -22.15 20.51
C SER A 270 15.07 -23.15 21.26
N GLY A 271 15.14 -24.45 20.96
CA GLY A 271 14.43 -25.50 21.71
C GLY A 271 12.91 -25.41 21.69
N ASN A 272 12.33 -24.47 20.95
CA ASN A 272 10.90 -24.31 20.78
C ASN A 272 10.53 -24.74 19.37
N VAL A 273 9.64 -25.73 19.26
CA VAL A 273 9.04 -26.18 18.01
C VAL A 273 7.82 -25.28 17.73
N PRO A 274 7.86 -24.34 16.76
CA PRO A 274 6.69 -23.70 16.22
C PRO A 274 5.98 -24.62 15.22
N ASP A 275 4.69 -24.84 15.45
CA ASP A 275 3.83 -25.63 14.58
C ASP A 275 3.61 -24.92 13.22
N ARG A 276 4.09 -25.59 12.16
CA ARG A 276 3.65 -25.59 10.76
C ARG A 276 3.84 -24.33 9.89
N ALA A 277 4.65 -24.56 8.86
CA ALA A 277 4.63 -23.91 7.54
C ALA A 277 3.23 -23.41 7.12
N GLY A 278 3.18 -22.14 6.72
CA GLY A 278 1.98 -21.34 6.42
C GLY A 278 0.99 -22.00 5.48
N ARG A 279 0.10 -22.83 6.04
CA ARG A 279 -1.10 -23.31 5.37
C ARG A 279 -2.09 -22.15 5.36
N MET A 280 -2.53 -21.73 4.17
CA MET A 280 -3.55 -20.68 4.05
C MET A 280 -4.75 -21.05 4.93
N PRO A 281 -5.27 -20.12 5.76
CA PRO A 281 -6.38 -20.44 6.63
C PRO A 281 -7.58 -20.91 5.79
N ALA A 282 -8.12 -22.06 6.18
CA ALA A 282 -9.27 -22.67 5.52
C ALA A 282 -10.43 -21.67 5.52
N LEU A 283 -11.04 -21.47 4.35
CA LEU A 283 -12.25 -20.67 4.24
C LEU A 283 -13.46 -21.53 4.65
N PRO A 284 -14.50 -20.93 5.24
CA PRO A 284 -15.62 -21.68 5.78
C PRO A 284 -16.54 -22.23 4.66
N PHE A 285 -16.22 -23.43 4.17
CA PHE A 285 -16.92 -24.12 3.08
C PHE A 285 -18.40 -24.39 3.37
N LEU A 286 -18.72 -24.95 4.54
CA LEU A 286 -20.11 -25.19 4.96
C LEU A 286 -20.94 -23.90 4.98
N SER A 287 -20.31 -22.79 5.38
CA SER A 287 -20.97 -21.49 5.42
C SER A 287 -21.25 -20.95 4.01
N ALA A 288 -20.43 -21.28 3.01
CA ALA A 288 -20.68 -20.94 1.62
C ALA A 288 -21.83 -21.78 1.06
N ILE A 289 -21.79 -23.11 1.25
CA ILE A 289 -22.87 -24.02 0.84
C ILE A 289 -24.21 -23.61 1.47
N GLY A 290 -24.25 -23.39 2.78
CA GLY A 290 -25.48 -23.01 3.48
C GLY A 290 -26.10 -21.72 2.93
N LYS A 291 -25.27 -20.73 2.55
CA LYS A 291 -25.76 -19.49 1.92
C LYS A 291 -26.24 -19.73 0.48
N THR A 292 -25.56 -20.59 -0.27
CA THR A 292 -26.03 -20.99 -1.61
C THR A 292 -27.40 -21.65 -1.53
N LEU A 293 -27.56 -22.65 -0.64
CA LEU A 293 -28.82 -23.36 -0.44
C LEU A 293 -29.93 -22.42 0.02
N LEU A 294 -29.66 -21.56 1.01
CA LEU A 294 -30.61 -20.54 1.44
C LEU A 294 -31.01 -19.63 0.28
N GLY A 295 -30.05 -19.19 -0.54
CA GLY A 295 -30.34 -18.35 -1.70
C GLY A 295 -31.19 -19.06 -2.76
N VAL A 296 -30.95 -20.37 -3.00
CA VAL A 296 -31.77 -21.20 -3.89
C VAL A 296 -33.19 -21.34 -3.37
N VAL A 297 -33.35 -21.61 -2.07
CA VAL A 297 -34.67 -21.71 -1.42
C VAL A 297 -35.42 -20.38 -1.52
N LEU A 298 -34.75 -19.25 -1.29
CA LEU A 298 -35.39 -17.94 -1.42
C LEU A 298 -35.80 -17.64 -2.87
N LEU A 299 -34.93 -17.92 -3.84
CA LEU A 299 -35.16 -17.58 -5.25
C LEU A 299 -36.16 -18.51 -5.95
N PHE A 300 -36.01 -19.83 -5.82
CA PHE A 300 -36.81 -20.83 -6.54
C PHE A 300 -37.94 -21.44 -5.71
N GLY A 301 -37.91 -21.24 -4.39
CA GLY A 301 -38.94 -21.68 -3.45
C GLY A 301 -39.80 -20.51 -3.02
N VAL A 302 -39.33 -19.71 -2.06
CA VAL A 302 -40.13 -18.67 -1.39
C VAL A 302 -40.68 -17.63 -2.36
N ALA A 303 -39.85 -17.09 -3.26
CA ALA A 303 -40.26 -16.01 -4.15
C ALA A 303 -41.47 -16.35 -5.03
N ARG A 304 -41.62 -17.62 -5.44
CA ARG A 304 -42.70 -18.07 -6.33
C ARG A 304 -44.07 -18.14 -5.66
N PHE A 305 -44.10 -18.26 -4.34
CA PHE A 305 -45.34 -18.40 -3.55
C PHE A 305 -45.84 -17.06 -3.00
N LEU A 306 -45.17 -15.95 -3.36
CA LEU A 306 -45.53 -14.62 -2.88
C LEU A 306 -46.42 -13.91 -3.91
N ASP A 307 -47.65 -13.60 -3.51
CA ASP A 307 -48.60 -12.85 -4.35
C ASP A 307 -48.15 -11.41 -4.61
N GLN A 308 -47.42 -10.83 -3.65
CA GLN A 308 -46.91 -9.47 -3.78
C GLN A 308 -45.66 -9.42 -4.65
N ALA A 309 -45.84 -8.98 -5.91
CA ALA A 309 -44.78 -8.90 -6.92
C ALA A 309 -43.52 -8.16 -6.45
N LEU A 310 -43.66 -7.06 -5.69
CA LEU A 310 -42.49 -6.34 -5.17
C LEU A 310 -41.72 -7.21 -4.19
N LEU A 311 -42.40 -7.79 -3.19
CA LEU A 311 -41.77 -8.64 -2.19
C LEU A 311 -41.10 -9.88 -2.83
N ALA A 312 -41.76 -10.52 -3.79
CA ALA A 312 -41.20 -11.62 -4.57
C ALA A 312 -39.87 -11.22 -5.25
N GLY A 313 -39.84 -10.04 -5.88
CA GLY A 313 -38.63 -9.52 -6.50
C GLY A 313 -37.50 -9.21 -5.52
N TRP A 314 -37.81 -8.65 -4.35
CA TRP A 314 -36.81 -8.38 -3.31
C TRP A 314 -36.23 -9.66 -2.71
N ILE A 315 -37.09 -10.65 -2.40
CA ILE A 315 -36.66 -11.98 -1.94
C ILE A 315 -35.80 -12.66 -3.00
N GLY A 316 -36.20 -12.58 -4.27
CA GLY A 316 -35.42 -13.06 -5.41
C GLY A 316 -34.03 -12.42 -5.50
N MET A 317 -33.94 -11.09 -5.39
CA MET A 317 -32.65 -10.37 -5.38
C MET A 317 -31.74 -10.81 -4.23
N ILE A 318 -32.29 -10.95 -3.02
CA ILE A 318 -31.54 -11.46 -1.86
C ILE A 318 -31.04 -12.88 -2.16
N GLY A 319 -31.89 -13.74 -2.74
CA GLY A 319 -31.52 -15.08 -3.18
C GLY A 319 -30.35 -15.07 -4.17
N ILE A 320 -30.42 -14.25 -5.21
CA ILE A 320 -29.36 -14.07 -6.22
C ILE A 320 -28.04 -13.60 -5.56
N ILE A 321 -28.11 -12.62 -4.65
CA ILE A 321 -26.93 -12.11 -3.95
C ILE A 321 -26.27 -13.21 -3.11
N LEU A 322 -27.07 -14.01 -2.39
CA LEU A 322 -26.59 -15.13 -1.60
C LEU A 322 -25.94 -16.22 -2.47
N ILE A 323 -26.61 -16.63 -3.56
CA ILE A 323 -26.10 -17.63 -4.51
C ILE A 323 -24.78 -17.16 -5.12
N LEU A 324 -24.72 -15.93 -5.64
CA LEU A 324 -23.55 -15.46 -6.38
C LEU A 324 -22.42 -14.98 -5.45
N HIS A 325 -22.68 -13.94 -4.66
CA HIS A 325 -21.62 -13.21 -3.96
C HIS A 325 -21.11 -13.95 -2.72
N PHE A 326 -22.02 -14.57 -1.97
CA PHE A 326 -21.69 -15.23 -0.71
C PHE A 326 -21.51 -16.76 -0.84
N GLY A 327 -22.06 -17.34 -1.90
CA GLY A 327 -21.98 -18.75 -2.26
C GLY A 327 -20.91 -19.02 -3.33
N LEU A 328 -21.28 -18.91 -4.61
CA LEU A 328 -20.46 -19.26 -5.78
C LEU A 328 -19.08 -18.60 -5.75
N PHE A 329 -18.98 -17.28 -5.55
CA PHE A 329 -17.68 -16.61 -5.54
C PHE A 329 -16.80 -17.04 -4.38
N HIS A 330 -17.40 -17.43 -3.27
CA HIS A 330 -16.68 -17.99 -2.12
C HIS A 330 -16.18 -19.40 -2.43
N LEU A 331 -17.02 -20.25 -3.02
CA LEU A 331 -16.65 -21.60 -3.45
C LEU A 331 -15.55 -21.56 -4.52
N LEU A 332 -15.62 -20.62 -5.47
CA LEU A 332 -14.56 -20.38 -6.45
C LEU A 332 -13.25 -19.96 -5.75
N ALA A 333 -13.31 -19.12 -4.73
CA ALA A 333 -12.12 -18.74 -3.96
C ALA A 333 -11.49 -19.95 -3.26
N ILE A 334 -12.31 -20.87 -2.74
CA ILE A 334 -11.86 -22.14 -2.16
C ILE A 334 -11.22 -23.03 -3.23
N GLY A 335 -11.85 -23.20 -4.39
CA GLY A 335 -11.33 -23.99 -5.49
C GLY A 335 -9.97 -23.47 -6.00
N TRP A 336 -9.84 -22.16 -6.17
CA TRP A 336 -8.57 -21.54 -6.57
C TRP A 336 -7.49 -21.66 -5.49
N ARG A 337 -7.85 -21.59 -4.20
CA ARG A 337 -6.92 -21.86 -3.09
C ARG A 337 -6.46 -23.30 -3.04
N ALA A 338 -7.35 -24.25 -3.32
CA ALA A 338 -6.99 -25.66 -3.47
C ALA A 338 -6.05 -25.89 -4.67
N ALA A 339 -6.21 -25.12 -5.74
CA ALA A 339 -5.28 -25.08 -6.88
C ALA A 339 -3.98 -24.28 -6.61
N GLY A 340 -3.77 -23.83 -5.36
CA GLY A 340 -2.55 -23.14 -4.93
C GLY A 340 -2.48 -21.65 -5.26
N LEU A 341 -3.61 -20.96 -5.49
CA LEU A 341 -3.65 -19.50 -5.67
C LEU A 341 -4.27 -18.82 -4.43
N ASP A 342 -3.66 -17.75 -3.89
CA ASP A 342 -4.28 -16.95 -2.80
C ASP A 342 -5.43 -16.07 -3.32
N ALA A 343 -6.48 -16.72 -3.82
CA ALA A 343 -7.74 -16.11 -4.18
C ALA A 343 -8.51 -15.77 -2.90
N LYS A 344 -8.84 -14.49 -2.70
CA LYS A 344 -9.59 -14.03 -1.52
C LYS A 344 -11.08 -13.90 -1.86
N PRO A 345 -11.99 -14.25 -0.95
CA PRO A 345 -13.41 -13.97 -1.13
C PRO A 345 -13.65 -12.46 -1.37
N ILE A 346 -14.55 -12.15 -2.30
CA ILE A 346 -14.93 -10.77 -2.63
C ILE A 346 -15.66 -10.12 -1.46
N MET A 347 -16.49 -10.89 -0.74
CA MET A 347 -17.20 -10.45 0.47
C MET A 347 -16.55 -11.07 1.71
N LYS A 348 -16.14 -10.23 2.68
CA LYS A 348 -15.40 -10.66 3.88
C LYS A 348 -16.21 -10.40 5.16
N ALA A 349 -17.23 -11.23 5.38
CA ALA A 349 -18.14 -11.12 6.53
C ALA A 349 -18.59 -9.67 6.82
N PRO A 350 -19.26 -9.00 5.85
CA PRO A 350 -19.62 -7.59 5.96
C PRO A 350 -20.51 -7.26 7.15
N LEU A 351 -21.37 -8.18 7.59
CA LEU A 351 -22.22 -8.00 8.77
C LEU A 351 -21.45 -7.94 10.10
N ARG A 352 -20.16 -8.28 10.12
CA ARG A 352 -19.29 -8.16 11.31
C ARG A 352 -18.55 -6.82 11.39
N SER A 353 -18.90 -5.85 10.53
CA SER A 353 -18.25 -4.54 10.51
C SER A 353 -18.62 -3.73 11.76
N LYS A 354 -17.64 -3.07 12.38
CA LYS A 354 -17.86 -2.16 13.52
C LYS A 354 -18.04 -0.69 13.10
N SER A 355 -17.81 -0.37 11.83
CA SER A 355 -17.99 0.97 11.28
C SER A 355 -18.39 0.95 9.80
N VAL A 356 -18.97 2.05 9.32
CA VAL A 356 -19.32 2.28 7.91
C VAL A 356 -18.08 2.22 7.02
N SER A 357 -16.95 2.75 7.49
CA SER A 357 -15.67 2.69 6.78
C SER A 357 -15.15 1.26 6.65
N GLU A 358 -15.29 0.43 7.69
CA GLU A 358 -14.88 -0.98 7.64
C GLU A 358 -15.77 -1.79 6.69
N PHE A 359 -17.08 -1.55 6.73
CA PHE A 359 -18.05 -2.19 5.85
C PHE A 359 -17.70 -1.89 4.38
N TRP A 360 -17.70 -0.61 4.01
CA TRP A 360 -17.50 -0.20 2.62
C TRP A 360 -16.06 -0.30 2.14
N GLY A 361 -15.06 -0.14 3.02
CA GLY A 361 -13.65 -0.07 2.61
C GLY A 361 -12.90 -1.40 2.62
N ARG A 362 -13.35 -2.41 3.39
CA ARG A 362 -12.58 -3.66 3.59
C ARG A 362 -13.39 -4.93 3.43
N ARG A 363 -14.70 -4.91 3.71
CA ARG A 363 -15.51 -6.14 3.83
C ARG A 363 -16.55 -6.33 2.74
N TRP A 364 -17.08 -5.25 2.21
CA TRP A 364 -18.01 -5.25 1.08
C TRP A 364 -17.24 -5.04 -0.23
N ASN A 365 -17.38 -5.96 -1.17
CA ASN A 365 -16.86 -5.84 -2.54
C ASN A 365 -15.38 -5.44 -2.65
N ASP A 366 -14.50 -6.28 -2.08
CA ASP A 366 -13.03 -6.07 -2.05
C ASP A 366 -12.43 -5.81 -3.44
N ALA A 367 -13.03 -6.38 -4.49
CA ALA A 367 -12.58 -6.25 -5.86
C ALA A 367 -12.61 -4.77 -6.34
N PHE A 368 -13.73 -4.08 -6.15
CA PHE A 368 -13.87 -2.67 -6.55
C PHE A 368 -13.20 -1.71 -5.57
N ASN A 369 -13.18 -2.03 -4.27
CA ASN A 369 -12.42 -1.23 -3.29
C ASN A 369 -10.94 -1.16 -3.64
N ARG A 370 -10.37 -2.25 -4.15
CA ARG A 370 -8.98 -2.26 -4.59
C ARG A 370 -8.75 -1.36 -5.81
N LEU A 371 -9.69 -1.32 -6.76
CA LEU A 371 -9.62 -0.37 -7.87
C LEU A 371 -9.64 1.08 -7.38
N ALA A 372 -10.57 1.42 -6.49
CA ALA A 372 -10.63 2.75 -5.90
C ALA A 372 -9.33 3.09 -5.16
N LEU A 373 -8.76 2.14 -4.42
CA LEU A 373 -7.48 2.34 -3.74
C LEU A 373 -6.33 2.58 -4.73
N ASP A 374 -6.25 1.78 -5.79
CA ASP A 374 -5.12 1.79 -6.72
C ASP A 374 -5.15 2.93 -7.74
N PHE A 375 -6.34 3.33 -8.18
CA PHE A 375 -6.54 4.31 -9.25
C PHE A 375 -7.04 5.68 -8.76
N VAL A 376 -7.67 5.76 -7.59
CA VAL A 376 -8.16 7.04 -7.03
C VAL A 376 -7.33 7.45 -5.82
N PHE A 377 -7.29 6.62 -4.77
CA PHE A 377 -6.69 6.98 -3.49
C PHE A 377 -5.17 7.17 -3.59
N ARG A 378 -4.43 6.14 -4.05
CA ARG A 378 -2.95 6.17 -4.06
C ARG A 378 -2.37 7.31 -4.90
N PRO A 379 -2.86 7.58 -6.13
CA PRO A 379 -2.37 8.72 -6.91
C PRO A 379 -2.66 10.06 -6.24
N LEU A 380 -3.85 10.22 -5.66
CA LEU A 380 -4.27 11.47 -5.05
C LEU A 380 -3.57 11.71 -3.70
N ALA A 381 -3.36 10.67 -2.91
CA ALA A 381 -2.64 10.75 -1.63
C ALA A 381 -1.19 11.24 -1.82
N ARG A 382 -0.54 10.83 -2.92
CA ARG A 382 0.81 11.28 -3.27
C ARG A 382 0.86 12.77 -3.66
N ARG A 383 -0.21 13.31 -4.25
CA ARG A 383 -0.26 14.68 -4.78
C ARG A 383 -0.86 15.70 -3.80
N GLN A 384 -1.91 15.31 -3.08
CA GLN A 384 -2.76 16.22 -2.30
C GLN A 384 -2.94 15.77 -0.84
N GLY A 385 -2.26 14.70 -0.41
CA GLY A 385 -2.30 14.22 0.96
C GLY A 385 -3.49 13.29 1.28
N ILE A 386 -3.40 12.64 2.45
CA ILE A 386 -4.27 11.51 2.82
C ILE A 386 -5.73 11.94 3.01
N ARG A 387 -5.98 13.14 3.53
CA ARG A 387 -7.36 13.63 3.82
C ARG A 387 -8.18 13.77 2.53
N ILE A 388 -7.64 14.48 1.54
CA ILE A 388 -8.30 14.68 0.24
C ILE A 388 -8.44 13.35 -0.50
N ALA A 389 -7.41 12.50 -0.44
CA ALA A 389 -7.47 11.17 -1.04
C ALA A 389 -8.57 10.28 -0.44
N THR A 390 -8.76 10.33 0.87
CA THR A 390 -9.81 9.56 1.57
C THR A 390 -11.18 10.06 1.15
N LEU A 391 -11.40 11.39 1.16
CA LEU A 391 -12.68 11.98 0.76
C LEU A 391 -13.02 11.64 -0.70
N ALA A 392 -12.07 11.81 -1.61
CA ALA A 392 -12.27 11.50 -3.02
C ALA A 392 -12.51 10.01 -3.28
N ALA A 393 -11.76 9.12 -2.62
CA ALA A 393 -11.98 7.67 -2.73
C ALA A 393 -13.37 7.28 -2.20
N PHE A 394 -13.82 7.90 -1.11
CA PHE A 394 -15.15 7.67 -0.55
C PHE A 394 -16.26 8.23 -1.45
N LEU A 395 -16.09 9.40 -2.05
CA LEU A 395 -17.05 9.97 -3.00
C LEU A 395 -17.15 9.13 -4.27
N VAL A 396 -16.03 8.78 -4.90
CA VAL A 396 -16.03 7.98 -6.13
C VAL A 396 -16.55 6.56 -5.87
N SER A 397 -16.08 5.89 -4.82
CA SER A 397 -16.44 4.49 -4.54
C SER A 397 -17.78 4.35 -3.82
N GLY A 398 -18.02 5.19 -2.80
CA GLY A 398 -19.20 5.10 -1.94
C GLY A 398 -20.43 5.79 -2.54
N LEU A 399 -20.29 7.01 -3.05
CA LEU A 399 -21.45 7.76 -3.58
C LEU A 399 -21.77 7.38 -5.03
N VAL A 400 -20.79 7.47 -5.93
CA VAL A 400 -21.02 7.34 -7.38
C VAL A 400 -21.18 5.89 -7.82
N ILE A 401 -20.32 4.99 -7.34
CA ILE A 401 -20.35 3.57 -7.77
C ILE A 401 -21.38 2.76 -6.97
N THR A 402 -21.70 3.16 -5.74
CA THR A 402 -22.50 2.33 -4.84
C THR A 402 -23.85 2.95 -4.47
N ALA A 403 -23.88 4.12 -3.83
CA ALA A 403 -25.12 4.69 -3.31
C ALA A 403 -26.09 5.11 -4.42
N VAL A 404 -25.58 5.75 -5.48
CA VAL A 404 -26.40 6.15 -6.62
C VAL A 404 -26.98 4.89 -7.31
N PRO A 405 -26.20 3.89 -7.73
CA PRO A 405 -26.77 2.67 -8.29
C PRO A 405 -27.71 1.94 -7.33
N ALA A 406 -27.44 1.88 -6.03
CA ALA A 406 -28.32 1.23 -5.06
C ALA A 406 -29.71 1.91 -5.01
N PHE A 407 -29.77 3.24 -5.05
CA PHE A 407 -31.04 3.97 -5.12
C PHE A 407 -31.88 3.54 -6.34
N TRP A 408 -31.23 3.27 -7.48
CA TRP A 408 -31.90 2.85 -8.71
C TRP A 408 -32.16 1.33 -8.79
N LEU A 409 -31.23 0.51 -8.29
CA LEU A 409 -31.26 -0.96 -8.34
C LEU A 409 -32.25 -1.60 -7.36
N PHE A 410 -32.75 -0.86 -6.37
CA PHE A 410 -33.74 -1.38 -5.42
C PHE A 410 -35.09 -0.64 -5.52
N HIS A 411 -35.26 0.26 -6.49
CA HIS A 411 -36.50 1.00 -6.68
C HIS A 411 -37.59 0.13 -7.37
N PRO A 412 -38.91 0.30 -7.07
CA PRO A 412 -39.96 -0.55 -7.63
C PRO A 412 -39.99 -0.67 -9.17
N PRO A 413 -39.77 0.38 -9.98
CA PRO A 413 -39.57 0.29 -11.42
C PRO A 413 -38.50 -0.71 -11.84
N PHE A 414 -37.35 -0.72 -11.18
CA PHE A 414 -36.29 -1.67 -11.50
C PHE A 414 -36.72 -3.10 -11.17
N VAL A 415 -37.33 -3.30 -9.99
CA VAL A 415 -37.83 -4.63 -9.62
C VAL A 415 -38.87 -5.14 -10.62
N ARG A 416 -39.85 -4.29 -10.98
CA ARG A 416 -40.95 -4.66 -11.87
C ARG A 416 -40.52 -4.86 -13.32
N ASN A 417 -39.62 -4.02 -13.83
CA ASN A 417 -39.26 -4.01 -15.25
C ASN A 417 -38.01 -4.84 -15.57
N VAL A 418 -37.17 -5.14 -14.58
CA VAL A 418 -35.89 -5.83 -14.76
C VAL A 418 -35.87 -7.15 -14.00
N ILE A 419 -36.08 -7.13 -12.69
CA ILE A 419 -35.91 -8.31 -11.84
C ILE A 419 -37.01 -9.35 -12.04
N LEU A 420 -38.29 -8.96 -12.03
CA LEU A 420 -39.38 -9.92 -12.20
C LEU A 420 -39.36 -10.58 -13.58
N PRO A 421 -39.15 -9.86 -14.71
CA PRO A 421 -38.99 -10.49 -16.03
C PRO A 421 -37.78 -11.42 -16.08
N PHE A 422 -36.66 -11.04 -15.45
CA PHE A 422 -35.49 -11.90 -15.33
C PHE A 422 -35.80 -13.19 -14.56
N MET A 423 -36.45 -13.08 -13.40
CA MET A 423 -36.83 -14.22 -12.57
C MET A 423 -37.78 -15.17 -13.31
N LYS A 424 -38.75 -14.65 -14.06
CA LYS A 424 -39.60 -15.45 -14.94
C LYS A 424 -38.79 -16.16 -16.03
N ALA A 425 -37.86 -15.46 -16.67
CA ALA A 425 -37.02 -16.02 -17.73
C ALA A 425 -36.12 -17.18 -17.25
N ILE A 426 -35.70 -17.17 -15.98
CA ILE A 426 -34.91 -18.26 -15.37
C ILE A 426 -35.77 -19.33 -14.66
N GLY A 427 -37.11 -19.23 -14.73
CA GLY A 427 -38.04 -20.19 -14.10
C GLY A 427 -38.16 -20.08 -12.57
N ALA A 428 -37.75 -18.95 -11.99
CA ALA A 428 -37.84 -18.69 -10.55
C ALA A 428 -39.23 -18.23 -10.10
N LEU A 429 -40.05 -17.70 -11.01
CA LEU A 429 -41.44 -17.28 -10.79
C LEU A 429 -42.38 -18.01 -11.75
#